data_AF-C7GEF8-F1
#
_entry.id   AF-C7GEF8-F1
#
_cell.length_a   1.000
_cell.length_b   1.000
_cell.length_c   1.000
_cell.angle_alpha   90.00
_cell.angle_beta   90.00
_cell.angle_gamma   90.00
#
_symmetry.space_group_name_H-M   'P 1'
#
loop_
_entity.id
_entity.type
_entity.pdbx_description
1 polymer ?
#
loop_
_entity_poly.entity_id
_entity_poly.type
_entity_poly.pdbx_seq_one_letter_code
_entity_poly.pdbx_strand_id
1 'polypeptide(L)'
;MGKVLGIVNRKGGVGKTTTATALSYLLSKEGCKVALIDFDGQRHTTKLCGVTAPEQLSVTIYDILKCIVMNEELPDKGSYMIRTETGVDLIPANNKLDNFDKLMCDTDFAEYKLKEFVDTIKEQYDYILIDGMPKMGTAMINVMICCDSLIIPVQSETLAVEEMAEFLRAFHRIKSHANAETQQEKTKQCQRKQTDKKEICRTDTAYGRVDERDTFWGWTGEEVSLIPP
;
A
#
# COMPACT_ATOMS: atom_id res chain seq x y z
N MET A 1 -0.32 5.82 11.45
CA MET A 1 0.02 4.64 10.62
C MET A 1 -0.69 3.40 11.12
N GLY A 2 -1.69 2.96 10.36
CA GLY A 2 -2.36 1.67 10.59
C GLY A 2 -1.42 0.48 10.36
N LYS A 3 -1.68 -0.62 11.06
CA LYS A 3 -0.92 -1.87 10.91
C LYS A 3 -1.59 -2.78 9.88
N VAL A 4 -0.83 -3.24 8.90
CA VAL A 4 -1.33 -4.14 7.84
C VAL A 4 -1.06 -5.60 8.22
N LEU A 5 -2.11 -6.42 8.32
CA LEU A 5 -2.03 -7.82 8.69
C LEU A 5 -2.47 -8.69 7.50
N GLY A 6 -1.57 -9.54 7.00
CA GLY A 6 -1.88 -10.49 5.94
C GLY A 6 -2.29 -11.85 6.52
N ILE A 7 -3.49 -12.34 6.19
CA ILE A 7 -3.96 -13.66 6.57
C ILE A 7 -3.74 -14.58 5.37
N VAL A 8 -2.72 -15.43 5.45
CA VAL A 8 -2.22 -16.19 4.29
C VAL A 8 -1.85 -17.61 4.66
N ASN A 9 -2.02 -18.50 3.71
CA ASN A 9 -1.57 -19.88 3.74
C ASN A 9 -1.76 -20.45 2.32
N ARG A 10 -0.73 -21.15 1.81
CA ARG A 10 -0.76 -21.86 0.53
C ARG A 10 -1.86 -22.92 0.45
N LYS A 11 -2.32 -23.45 1.58
CA LYS A 11 -3.39 -24.44 1.63
C LYS A 11 -4.77 -23.78 1.69
N GLY A 12 -5.71 -24.31 0.91
CA GLY A 12 -7.14 -23.98 1.01
C GLY A 12 -7.78 -24.58 2.27
N GLY A 13 -8.90 -24.02 2.73
CA GLY A 13 -9.69 -24.62 3.82
C GLY A 13 -9.11 -24.55 5.24
N VAL A 14 -7.97 -23.87 5.44
CA VAL A 14 -7.31 -23.76 6.77
C VAL A 14 -7.88 -22.67 7.69
N GLY A 15 -8.98 -22.03 7.31
CA GLY A 15 -9.63 -20.99 8.12
C GLY A 15 -9.11 -19.56 7.92
N LYS A 16 -8.47 -19.24 6.78
CA LYS A 16 -8.02 -17.87 6.44
C LYS A 16 -9.14 -16.84 6.51
N THR A 17 -10.15 -17.02 5.65
CA THR A 17 -11.32 -16.14 5.58
C THR A 17 -12.03 -16.04 6.93
N THR A 18 -12.23 -17.14 7.64
CA THR A 18 -12.82 -17.15 8.99
C THR A 18 -11.98 -16.32 9.97
N THR A 19 -10.67 -16.47 9.93
CA THR A 19 -9.76 -15.70 10.80
C THR A 19 -9.80 -14.22 10.45
N ALA A 20 -9.79 -13.87 9.16
CA ALA A 20 -9.81 -12.49 8.70
C ALA A 20 -11.12 -11.77 9.07
N THR A 21 -12.27 -12.41 8.83
CA THR A 21 -13.59 -11.84 9.17
C THR A 21 -13.83 -11.77 10.67
N ALA A 22 -13.44 -12.81 11.43
CA ALA A 22 -13.59 -12.80 12.88
C ALA A 22 -12.67 -11.79 13.56
N LEU A 23 -11.40 -11.71 13.14
CA LEU A 23 -10.43 -10.78 13.73
C LEU A 23 -10.81 -9.32 13.42
N SER A 24 -11.22 -9.01 12.18
CA SER A 24 -11.67 -7.66 11.83
C SER A 24 -12.90 -7.24 12.62
N TYR A 25 -13.87 -8.15 12.82
CA TYR A 25 -15.02 -7.93 13.69
C TYR A 25 -14.60 -7.60 15.13
N LEU A 26 -13.74 -8.44 15.73
CA LEU A 26 -13.31 -8.26 17.12
C LEU A 26 -12.54 -6.95 17.31
N LEU A 27 -11.63 -6.61 16.39
CA LEU A 27 -10.91 -5.34 16.43
C LEU A 27 -11.85 -4.12 16.31
N SER A 28 -12.86 -4.20 15.43
CA SER A 28 -13.87 -3.14 15.33
C SER A 28 -14.70 -3.00 16.60
N LYS A 29 -15.04 -4.11 17.26
CA LYS A 29 -15.74 -4.11 18.57
C LYS A 29 -14.93 -3.50 19.70
N GLU A 30 -13.61 -3.61 19.66
CA GLU A 30 -12.69 -2.93 20.58
C GLU A 30 -12.50 -1.44 20.23
N GLY A 31 -13.22 -0.90 19.25
CA GLY A 31 -13.20 0.51 18.88
C GLY A 31 -12.12 0.90 17.86
N CYS A 32 -11.39 -0.07 17.30
CA CYS A 32 -10.42 0.21 16.25
C CYS A 32 -11.11 0.54 14.92
N LYS A 33 -10.51 1.44 14.13
CA LYS A 33 -10.87 1.63 12.73
C LYS A 33 -10.24 0.52 11.90
N VAL A 34 -11.07 -0.32 11.30
CA VAL A 34 -10.63 -1.52 10.59
C VAL A 34 -11.08 -1.51 9.13
N ALA A 35 -10.14 -1.72 8.21
CA ALA A 35 -10.43 -2.13 6.85
C ALA A 35 -10.16 -3.62 6.65
N LEU A 36 -10.99 -4.29 5.85
CA LEU A 36 -10.82 -5.68 5.45
C LEU A 36 -10.82 -5.77 3.93
N ILE A 37 -9.71 -6.23 3.35
CA ILE A 37 -9.55 -6.45 1.91
C ILE A 37 -9.77 -7.93 1.62
N ASP A 38 -10.79 -8.24 0.83
CA ASP A 38 -10.96 -9.57 0.24
C ASP A 38 -10.01 -9.69 -0.95
N PHE A 39 -8.96 -10.48 -0.82
CA PHE A 39 -7.96 -10.69 -1.86
C PHE A 39 -7.95 -12.15 -2.33
N ASP A 40 -9.14 -12.75 -2.41
CA ASP A 40 -9.36 -14.07 -2.98
C ASP A 40 -10.44 -14.04 -4.07
N GLY A 41 -10.09 -14.58 -5.23
CA GLY A 41 -11.03 -14.95 -6.29
C GLY A 41 -11.96 -16.10 -5.89
N GLN A 42 -12.35 -16.26 -4.63
CA GLN A 42 -13.55 -17.02 -4.24
C GLN A 42 -14.56 -16.11 -3.54
N ARG A 43 -14.11 -14.92 -3.12
CA ARG A 43 -14.91 -13.82 -2.60
C ARG A 43 -15.71 -14.20 -1.35
N HIS A 44 -15.16 -15.14 -0.58
CA HIS A 44 -15.81 -15.66 0.63
C HIS A 44 -15.88 -14.60 1.72
N THR A 45 -14.84 -13.78 1.86
CA THR A 45 -14.83 -12.67 2.83
C THR A 45 -15.94 -11.68 2.48
N THR A 46 -16.06 -11.31 1.21
CA THR A 46 -17.09 -10.40 0.69
C THR A 46 -18.50 -10.91 1.01
N LYS A 47 -18.76 -12.19 0.73
CA LYS A 47 -20.06 -12.83 1.03
C LYS A 47 -20.35 -12.90 2.52
N LEU A 48 -19.37 -13.29 3.34
CA LEU A 48 -19.52 -13.40 4.80
C LEU A 48 -19.76 -12.03 5.46
N CYS A 49 -19.29 -10.95 4.84
CA CYS A 49 -19.55 -9.58 5.27
C CYS A 49 -20.91 -9.02 4.82
N GLY A 50 -21.78 -9.85 4.23
CA GLY A 50 -23.17 -9.49 3.91
C GLY A 50 -23.42 -9.09 2.45
N VAL A 51 -22.41 -9.12 1.58
CA VAL A 51 -22.59 -8.82 0.15
C VAL A 51 -23.09 -10.08 -0.57
N THR A 52 -24.39 -10.13 -0.84
CA THR A 52 -25.05 -11.32 -1.41
C THR A 52 -24.82 -11.51 -2.91
N ALA A 53 -24.61 -10.43 -3.66
CA ALA A 53 -24.35 -10.45 -5.10
C ALA A 53 -23.04 -9.72 -5.48
N PRO A 54 -21.85 -10.26 -5.10
CA PRO A 54 -20.56 -9.60 -5.37
C PRO A 54 -20.32 -9.31 -6.85
N GLU A 55 -20.87 -10.14 -7.74
CA GLU A 55 -20.72 -10.00 -9.19
C GLU A 55 -21.44 -8.78 -9.78
N GLN A 56 -22.36 -8.18 -9.03
CA GLN A 56 -23.06 -6.95 -9.43
C GLN A 56 -22.30 -5.69 -8.99
N LEU A 57 -21.23 -5.83 -8.20
CA LEU A 57 -20.41 -4.69 -7.78
C LEU A 57 -19.64 -4.13 -8.98
N SER A 58 -19.81 -2.82 -9.20
CA SER A 58 -19.13 -2.08 -10.28
C SER A 58 -17.64 -1.98 -10.04
N VAL A 59 -17.24 -1.71 -8.78
CA VAL A 59 -15.84 -1.51 -8.36
C VAL A 59 -15.50 -2.48 -7.23
N THR A 60 -14.39 -3.19 -7.41
CA THR A 60 -13.81 -4.14 -6.44
C THR A 60 -12.30 -3.96 -6.37
N ILE A 61 -11.61 -4.71 -5.50
CA ILE A 61 -10.15 -4.68 -5.43
C ILE A 61 -9.47 -4.90 -6.80
N TYR A 62 -10.05 -5.73 -7.67
CA TYR A 62 -9.51 -5.93 -9.02
C TYR A 62 -9.54 -4.64 -9.85
N ASP A 63 -10.65 -3.92 -9.82
CA ASP A 63 -10.83 -2.69 -10.59
C ASP A 63 -9.90 -1.57 -10.07
N ILE A 64 -9.72 -1.49 -8.75
CA ILE A 64 -8.76 -0.58 -8.11
C ILE A 64 -7.33 -0.88 -8.58
N LEU A 65 -6.91 -2.15 -8.53
CA LEU A 65 -5.57 -2.54 -8.98
C LEU A 65 -5.38 -2.29 -10.47
N LYS A 66 -6.43 -2.46 -11.27
CA LYS A 66 -6.38 -2.13 -12.69
C LYS A 66 -6.10 -0.63 -12.91
N CYS A 67 -6.75 0.26 -12.18
CA CYS A 67 -6.45 1.70 -12.27
C CYS A 67 -4.99 1.98 -11.92
N ILE A 68 -4.45 1.36 -10.85
CA ILE A 68 -3.04 1.51 -10.48
C ILE A 68 -2.10 1.02 -11.58
N VAL A 69 -2.35 -0.15 -12.16
CA VAL A 69 -1.55 -0.71 -13.26
C VAL A 69 -1.56 0.21 -14.49
N MET A 70 -2.71 0.82 -14.79
CA MET A 70 -2.88 1.70 -15.94
C MET A 70 -2.51 3.17 -15.66
N ASN A 71 -2.04 3.49 -14.45
CA ASN A 71 -1.81 4.87 -13.98
C ASN A 71 -3.04 5.79 -14.12
N GLU A 72 -4.22 5.24 -13.88
CA GLU A 72 -5.51 5.95 -13.87
C GLU A 72 -5.84 6.46 -12.46
N GLU A 73 -6.70 7.47 -12.37
CA GLU A 73 -7.20 7.96 -11.09
C GLU A 73 -8.00 6.87 -10.36
N LEU A 74 -7.80 6.77 -9.04
CA LEU A 74 -8.59 5.85 -8.24
C LEU A 74 -10.05 6.31 -8.19
N PRO A 75 -11.02 5.38 -8.27
CA PRO A 75 -12.42 5.73 -8.10
C PRO A 75 -12.68 6.30 -6.69
N ASP A 76 -13.80 7.00 -6.51
CA ASP A 76 -14.15 7.56 -5.19
C ASP A 76 -14.25 6.45 -4.13
N LYS A 77 -13.81 6.74 -2.90
CA LYS A 77 -13.83 5.76 -1.79
C LYS A 77 -15.21 5.17 -1.54
N GLY A 78 -16.26 5.97 -1.62
CA GLY A 78 -17.64 5.51 -1.43
C GLY A 78 -18.11 4.52 -2.49
N SER A 79 -17.42 4.43 -3.63
CA SER A 79 -17.77 3.50 -4.72
C SER A 79 -17.23 2.08 -4.54
N TYR A 80 -16.15 1.90 -3.78
CA TYR A 80 -15.48 0.61 -3.61
C TYR A 80 -15.37 0.14 -2.16
N MET A 81 -15.78 0.97 -1.20
CA MET A 81 -15.67 0.67 0.22
C MET A 81 -17.05 0.51 0.82
N ILE A 82 -17.33 -0.70 1.30
CA ILE A 82 -18.64 -1.06 1.85
C ILE A 82 -18.53 -1.10 3.37
N ARG A 83 -19.26 -0.21 4.04
CA ARG A 83 -19.39 -0.25 5.51
C ARG A 83 -20.25 -1.45 5.91
N THR A 84 -19.68 -2.42 6.60
CA THR A 84 -20.44 -3.57 7.12
C THR A 84 -21.27 -3.16 8.33
N GLU A 85 -22.30 -3.96 8.66
CA GLU A 85 -23.08 -3.81 9.90
C GLU A 85 -22.22 -3.90 11.16
N THR A 86 -21.06 -4.54 11.05
CA THR A 86 -20.12 -4.73 12.15
C THR A 86 -19.19 -3.53 12.36
N GLY A 87 -19.24 -2.52 11.50
CA GLY A 87 -18.36 -1.36 11.57
C GLY A 87 -16.97 -1.60 10.99
N VAL A 88 -16.83 -2.56 10.08
CA VAL A 88 -15.62 -2.81 9.30
C VAL A 88 -15.82 -2.21 7.90
N ASP A 89 -14.78 -1.57 7.36
CA ASP A 89 -14.79 -1.09 5.98
C ASP A 89 -14.26 -2.19 5.06
N LEU A 90 -15.17 -2.81 4.30
CA LEU A 90 -14.84 -3.89 3.37
C LEU A 90 -14.43 -3.31 2.02
N ILE A 91 -13.27 -3.75 1.52
CA ILE A 91 -12.88 -3.64 0.11
C ILE A 91 -13.17 -5.02 -0.52
N PRO A 92 -14.25 -5.13 -1.30
CA PRO A 92 -14.77 -6.40 -1.76
C PRO A 92 -13.98 -6.95 -2.96
N ALA A 93 -14.15 -8.25 -3.20
CA ALA A 93 -13.76 -8.93 -4.41
C ALA A 93 -15.01 -9.42 -5.17
N ASN A 94 -14.87 -9.57 -6.49
CA ASN A 94 -15.79 -10.33 -7.33
C ASN A 94 -14.99 -11.29 -8.22
N ASN A 95 -15.69 -12.14 -8.97
CA ASN A 95 -15.43 -12.28 -10.38
C ASN A 95 -14.02 -12.06 -10.94
N LYS A 96 -13.81 -10.80 -11.28
CA LYS A 96 -12.74 -10.29 -12.12
C LYS A 96 -11.36 -10.59 -11.52
N LEU A 97 -11.25 -10.74 -10.20
CA LEU A 97 -9.99 -11.04 -9.51
C LEU A 97 -9.36 -12.37 -9.95
N ASP A 98 -10.13 -13.27 -10.59
CA ASP A 98 -9.57 -14.47 -11.23
C ASP A 98 -8.58 -14.13 -12.37
N ASN A 99 -8.69 -12.93 -12.95
CA ASN A 99 -7.79 -12.41 -13.97
C ASN A 99 -6.59 -11.65 -13.38
N PHE A 100 -6.33 -11.74 -12.07
CA PHE A 100 -5.23 -11.03 -11.41
C PHE A 100 -3.89 -11.27 -12.10
N ASP A 101 -3.53 -12.54 -12.37
CA ASP A 101 -2.24 -12.86 -12.99
C ASP A 101 -2.12 -12.28 -14.41
N LYS A 102 -3.23 -12.22 -15.14
CA LYS A 102 -3.28 -11.60 -16.47
C LYS A 102 -3.13 -10.08 -16.37
N LEU A 103 -3.75 -9.45 -15.39
CA LEU A 103 -3.62 -8.01 -15.14
C LEU A 103 -2.18 -7.64 -14.81
N MET A 104 -1.48 -8.51 -14.08
CA MET A 104 -0.09 -8.31 -13.67
C MET A 104 0.94 -8.70 -14.74
N CYS A 105 0.52 -9.31 -15.85
CA CYS A 105 1.40 -9.64 -16.97
C CYS A 105 1.98 -8.35 -17.56
N ASP A 106 3.29 -8.34 -17.80
CA ASP A 106 4.04 -7.20 -18.36
C ASP A 106 3.88 -5.88 -17.56
N THR A 107 3.50 -5.99 -16.29
CA THR A 107 3.38 -4.84 -15.38
C THR A 107 4.69 -4.63 -14.62
N ASP A 108 5.24 -3.42 -14.72
CA ASP A 108 6.39 -3.03 -13.91
C ASP A 108 6.04 -3.03 -12.42
N PHE A 109 6.90 -3.65 -11.61
CA PHE A 109 6.73 -3.78 -10.16
C PHE A 109 5.35 -4.39 -9.78
N ALA A 110 4.91 -5.40 -10.54
CA ALA A 110 3.63 -6.09 -10.34
C ALA A 110 3.42 -6.59 -8.89
N GLU A 111 4.50 -6.94 -8.21
CA GLU A 111 4.53 -7.41 -6.82
C GLU A 111 4.24 -6.32 -5.77
N TYR A 112 4.24 -5.04 -6.17
CA TYR A 112 4.00 -3.90 -5.28
C TYR A 112 2.59 -3.30 -5.42
N LYS A 113 1.78 -3.72 -6.40
CA LYS A 113 0.51 -3.04 -6.74
C LYS A 113 -0.51 -3.01 -5.60
N LEU A 114 -0.61 -4.08 -4.81
CA LEU A 114 -1.46 -4.07 -3.61
C LEU A 114 -0.94 -3.10 -2.54
N LYS A 115 0.39 -2.99 -2.40
CA LYS A 115 1.01 -2.05 -1.48
C LYS A 115 0.76 -0.60 -1.90
N GLU A 116 0.89 -0.30 -3.20
CA GLU A 116 0.58 1.02 -3.75
C GLU A 116 -0.85 1.45 -3.40
N PHE A 117 -1.83 0.54 -3.55
CA PHE A 117 -3.21 0.80 -3.11
C PHE A 117 -3.30 1.03 -1.60
N VAL A 118 -2.78 0.10 -0.80
CA VAL A 118 -2.92 0.14 0.67
C VAL A 118 -2.30 1.40 1.26
N ASP A 119 -1.17 1.87 0.71
CA ASP A 119 -0.52 3.10 1.15
C ASP A 119 -1.43 4.34 0.97
N THR A 120 -2.38 4.33 0.02
CA THR A 120 -3.35 5.43 -0.16
C THR A 120 -4.41 5.50 0.96
N ILE A 121 -4.67 4.39 1.66
CA ILE A 121 -5.70 4.30 2.70
C ILE A 121 -5.14 4.10 4.11
N LYS A 122 -3.85 3.74 4.24
CA LYS A 122 -3.20 3.29 5.49
C LYS A 122 -3.36 4.23 6.68
N GLU A 123 -3.38 5.55 6.47
CA GLU A 123 -3.49 6.52 7.57
C GLU A 123 -4.90 6.67 8.15
N GLN A 124 -5.93 6.10 7.50
CA GLN A 124 -7.33 6.21 7.96
C GLN A 124 -7.72 5.11 8.97
N TYR A 125 -6.88 4.08 9.10
CA TYR A 125 -7.20 2.87 9.83
C TYR A 125 -6.15 2.59 10.91
N ASP A 126 -6.58 1.94 11.98
CA ASP A 126 -5.67 1.35 12.97
C ASP A 126 -5.17 0.00 12.45
N TYR A 127 -6.05 -0.76 11.77
CA TYR A 127 -5.73 -2.05 11.17
C TYR A 127 -6.29 -2.20 9.76
N ILE A 128 -5.48 -2.76 8.86
CA ILE A 128 -5.91 -3.23 7.54
C ILE A 128 -5.63 -4.73 7.47
N LEU A 129 -6.68 -5.54 7.36
CA LEU A 129 -6.58 -6.98 7.22
C LEU A 129 -6.70 -7.36 5.75
N ILE A 130 -5.89 -8.30 5.29
CA ILE A 130 -5.92 -8.81 3.92
C ILE A 130 -6.17 -10.32 3.96
N ASP A 131 -7.34 -10.77 3.49
CA ASP A 131 -7.63 -12.20 3.30
C ASP A 131 -7.04 -12.65 1.95
N GLY A 132 -5.87 -13.31 1.99
CA GLY A 132 -5.14 -13.66 0.78
C GLY A 132 -5.59 -14.99 0.16
N MET A 133 -5.63 -15.02 -1.17
CA MET A 133 -5.89 -16.24 -1.94
C MET A 133 -4.94 -17.40 -1.59
N PRO A 134 -5.40 -18.67 -1.64
CA PRO A 134 -4.60 -19.87 -1.39
C PRO A 134 -3.66 -20.23 -2.56
N LYS A 135 -3.23 -19.26 -3.37
CA LYS A 135 -2.37 -19.49 -4.54
C LYS A 135 -0.98 -18.90 -4.29
N MET A 136 0.05 -19.73 -4.44
CA MET A 136 1.42 -19.23 -4.56
C MET A 136 1.57 -18.47 -5.88
N GLY A 137 2.35 -17.40 -5.89
CA GLY A 137 2.60 -16.57 -7.07
C GLY A 137 2.53 -15.08 -6.76
N THR A 138 2.37 -14.26 -7.78
CA THR A 138 2.40 -12.78 -7.70
C THR A 138 1.40 -12.23 -6.69
N ALA A 139 0.22 -12.83 -6.56
CA ALA A 139 -0.78 -12.40 -5.59
C ALA A 139 -0.32 -12.56 -4.14
N MET A 140 0.24 -13.71 -3.80
CA MET A 140 0.76 -13.93 -2.45
C MET A 140 1.98 -13.06 -2.15
N ILE A 141 2.84 -12.84 -3.15
CA ILE A 141 3.97 -11.90 -3.03
C ILE A 141 3.45 -10.49 -2.77
N ASN A 142 2.41 -10.03 -3.46
CA ASN A 142 1.75 -8.74 -3.20
C ASN A 142 1.31 -8.61 -1.73
N VAL A 143 0.66 -9.63 -1.17
CA VAL A 143 0.26 -9.62 0.25
C VAL A 143 1.48 -9.56 1.17
N MET A 144 2.50 -10.39 0.91
CA MET A 144 3.73 -10.44 1.71
C MET A 144 4.51 -9.12 1.68
N ILE A 145 4.58 -8.45 0.53
CA ILE A 145 5.21 -7.13 0.40
C ILE A 145 4.37 -6.08 1.12
N CYS A 146 3.05 -6.11 0.97
CA CYS A 146 2.13 -5.13 1.54
C CYS A 146 2.03 -5.17 3.08
N CYS A 147 2.07 -6.35 3.71
CA CYS A 147 1.73 -6.50 5.12
C CYS A 147 2.88 -6.15 6.09
N ASP A 148 2.57 -5.61 7.27
CA ASP A 148 3.56 -5.43 8.35
C ASP A 148 3.79 -6.74 9.12
N SER A 149 2.80 -7.63 9.15
CA SER A 149 2.89 -8.96 9.79
C SER A 149 1.98 -9.96 9.10
N LEU A 150 2.33 -11.25 9.19
CA LEU A 150 1.49 -12.35 8.70
C LEU A 150 0.84 -13.11 9.84
N ILE A 151 -0.40 -13.52 9.60
CA ILE A 151 -1.13 -14.52 10.39
C ILE A 151 -1.31 -15.73 9.49
N ILE A 152 -0.82 -16.89 9.94
CA ILE A 152 -0.85 -18.15 9.17
C ILE A 152 -1.71 -19.15 9.93
N PRO A 153 -3.01 -19.26 9.62
CA PRO A 153 -3.85 -20.31 10.19
C PRO A 153 -3.33 -21.67 9.72
N VAL A 154 -3.14 -22.61 10.65
CA VAL A 154 -2.64 -23.96 10.37
C VAL A 154 -3.66 -25.01 10.79
N GLN A 155 -3.82 -26.05 9.98
CA GLN A 155 -4.54 -27.26 10.37
C GLN A 155 -3.54 -28.28 10.92
N SER A 156 -3.97 -29.04 11.93
CA SER A 156 -3.18 -30.07 12.58
C SER A 156 -2.95 -31.26 11.65
N GLU A 157 -1.89 -31.22 10.84
CA GLU A 157 -1.52 -32.31 9.93
C GLU A 157 -0.04 -32.67 10.07
N THR A 158 0.30 -33.92 9.79
CA THR A 158 1.62 -34.52 10.03
C THR A 158 2.77 -33.77 9.35
N LEU A 159 2.52 -33.11 8.20
CA LEU A 159 3.53 -32.38 7.42
C LEU A 159 3.49 -30.85 7.59
N ALA A 160 2.60 -30.33 8.45
CA ALA A 160 2.37 -28.89 8.56
C ALA A 160 3.59 -28.09 9.03
N VAL A 161 4.50 -28.69 9.81
CA VAL A 161 5.67 -28.01 10.38
C VAL A 161 6.72 -27.69 9.31
N GLU A 162 6.98 -28.63 8.40
CA GLU A 162 7.97 -28.46 7.32
C GLU A 162 7.49 -27.42 6.30
N GLU A 163 6.24 -27.54 5.87
CA GLU A 163 5.59 -26.57 4.97
C GLU A 163 5.58 -25.16 5.55
N MET A 164 5.29 -25.03 6.86
CA MET A 164 5.33 -23.75 7.55
C MET A 164 6.75 -23.15 7.60
N ALA A 165 7.76 -23.98 7.84
CA ALA A 165 9.15 -23.53 7.85
C ALA A 165 9.59 -23.00 6.49
N GLU A 166 9.24 -23.68 5.39
CA GLU A 166 9.52 -23.19 4.03
C GLU A 166 8.79 -21.88 3.72
N PHE A 167 7.51 -21.81 4.11
CA PHE A 167 6.69 -20.61 3.91
C PHE A 167 7.28 -19.38 4.63
N LEU A 168 7.68 -19.54 5.90
CA LEU A 168 8.31 -18.47 6.69
C LEU A 168 9.64 -18.03 6.09
N ARG A 169 10.47 -18.97 5.60
CA ARG A 169 11.73 -18.63 4.88
C ARG A 169 11.45 -17.81 3.63
N ALA A 170 10.44 -18.17 2.86
CA ALA A 170 10.04 -17.43 1.67
C ALA A 170 9.58 -16.01 2.04
N PHE A 171 8.75 -15.86 3.08
CA PHE A 171 8.29 -14.57 3.57
C PHE A 171 9.47 -13.66 3.97
N HIS A 172 10.40 -14.17 4.79
CA HIS A 172 11.56 -13.39 5.21
C HIS A 172 12.45 -12.97 4.04
N ARG A 173 12.66 -13.85 3.07
CA ARG A 173 13.42 -13.53 1.85
C ARG A 173 12.74 -12.43 1.04
N ILE A 174 11.42 -12.50 0.86
CA ILE A 174 10.68 -11.49 0.09
C ILE A 174 10.70 -10.15 0.82
N LYS A 175 10.48 -10.15 2.14
CA LYS A 175 10.56 -8.93 2.95
C LYS A 175 11.93 -8.29 2.93
N SER A 176 13.01 -9.07 2.98
CA SER A 176 14.36 -8.51 2.94
C SER A 176 14.65 -7.85 1.59
N HIS A 177 14.24 -8.47 0.48
CA HIS A 177 14.40 -7.89 -0.86
C HIS A 177 13.57 -6.63 -1.04
N ALA A 178 12.28 -6.66 -0.69
CA ALA A 178 11.39 -5.51 -0.85
C ALA A 178 11.84 -4.29 -0.02
N ASN A 179 12.34 -4.54 1.19
CA ASN A 179 12.92 -3.49 2.01
C ASN A 179 14.19 -2.91 1.38
N ALA A 180 15.05 -3.76 0.80
CA ALA A 180 16.26 -3.30 0.12
C ALA A 180 15.94 -2.43 -1.10
N GLU A 181 15.00 -2.84 -1.94
CA GLU A 181 14.55 -2.05 -3.10
C GLU A 181 13.95 -0.70 -2.68
N THR A 182 13.09 -0.70 -1.66
CA THR A 182 12.52 0.55 -1.11
C THR A 182 13.61 1.52 -0.64
N GLN A 183 14.68 1.01 -0.02
CA GLN A 183 15.80 1.86 0.42
C GLN A 183 16.62 2.38 -0.77
N GLN A 184 16.82 1.58 -1.80
CA GLN A 184 17.47 2.01 -3.03
C GLN A 184 16.66 3.10 -3.75
N GLU A 185 15.34 2.94 -3.86
CA GLU A 185 14.41 3.92 -4.43
C GLU A 185 14.52 5.28 -3.70
N LYS A 186 14.43 5.25 -2.36
CA LYS A 186 14.58 6.42 -1.50
C LYS A 186 15.95 7.09 -1.65
N THR A 187 17.02 6.29 -1.78
CA THR A 187 18.38 6.80 -1.99
C THR A 187 18.49 7.49 -3.35
N LYS A 188 17.98 6.88 -4.43
CA LYS A 188 17.94 7.49 -5.77
C LYS A 188 17.14 8.78 -5.78
N GLN A 189 15.98 8.82 -5.11
CA GLN A 189 15.13 10.02 -5.03
C GLN A 189 15.79 11.14 -4.21
N CYS A 190 16.49 10.80 -3.13
CA CYS A 190 17.29 11.75 -2.35
C CYS A 190 18.45 12.34 -3.17
N GLN A 191 19.14 11.50 -3.94
CA GLN A 191 20.21 11.92 -4.85
C GLN A 191 19.69 12.84 -5.96
N ARG A 192 18.56 12.50 -6.61
CA ARG A 192 17.91 13.37 -7.62
C ARG A 192 17.57 14.75 -7.04
N LYS A 193 16.92 14.81 -5.87
CA LYS A 193 16.61 16.09 -5.20
C LYS A 193 17.85 16.92 -4.84
N GLN A 194 19.00 16.28 -4.57
CA GLN A 194 20.26 16.99 -4.35
C GLN A 194 20.88 17.50 -5.65
N THR A 195 20.75 16.76 -6.75
CA THR A 195 21.19 17.18 -8.08
C THR A 195 20.34 18.35 -8.59
N ASP A 196 19.02 18.28 -8.45
CA ASP A 196 18.09 19.36 -8.84
C ASP A 196 18.38 20.64 -8.03
N LYS A 197 18.65 20.53 -6.72
CA LYS A 197 19.08 21.67 -5.89
C LYS A 197 20.42 22.26 -6.33
N LYS A 198 21.36 21.43 -6.80
CA LYS A 198 22.65 21.89 -7.33
C LYS A 198 22.51 22.55 -8.71
N GLU A 199 21.57 22.11 -9.53
CA GLU A 199 21.25 22.76 -10.82
C GLU A 199 20.55 24.10 -10.63
N ILE A 200 19.56 24.19 -9.72
CA ILE A 200 18.89 25.44 -9.35
C ILE A 200 19.90 26.48 -8.83
N CYS A 201 20.83 26.05 -7.95
CA CYS A 201 21.88 26.93 -7.44
C CYS A 201 22.88 27.36 -8.52
N ARG A 202 23.06 26.57 -9.60
CA ARG A 202 23.90 26.93 -10.75
C ARG A 202 23.21 27.88 -11.71
N THR A 203 21.90 27.75 -11.93
CA THR A 203 21.12 28.67 -12.76
C THR A 203 21.00 30.06 -12.13
N ASP A 204 20.89 30.15 -10.79
CA ASP A 204 20.88 31.45 -10.09
C ASP A 204 22.23 32.18 -10.16
N THR A 205 23.34 31.44 -10.25
CA THR A 205 24.67 32.03 -10.53
C THR A 205 24.93 32.34 -12.01
N ALA A 206 24.17 31.74 -12.94
CA ALA A 206 24.32 31.97 -14.37
C ALA A 206 23.47 33.14 -14.90
N TYR A 207 22.44 33.56 -14.14
CA TYR A 207 21.55 34.70 -14.47
C TYR A 207 21.78 35.94 -13.59
N GLY A 208 22.92 36.05 -12.90
CA GLY A 208 23.21 37.16 -11.97
C GLY A 208 24.51 37.92 -12.26
N ARG A 209 24.51 38.76 -13.31
CA ARG A 209 25.29 40.00 -13.56
C ARG A 209 25.05 40.35 -15.03
N VAL A 210 24.39 41.46 -15.38
CA VAL A 210 24.86 42.87 -15.43
C VAL A 210 23.57 43.74 -15.37
N ASP A 211 23.44 44.84 -14.61
CA ASP A 211 24.12 46.11 -14.90
C ASP A 211 24.14 47.07 -13.70
N GLU A 212 25.35 47.54 -13.37
CA GLU A 212 25.58 48.77 -12.62
C GLU A 212 25.84 49.88 -13.66
N ARG A 213 24.83 50.71 -13.93
CA ARG A 213 24.94 52.18 -14.02
C ARG A 213 23.62 52.87 -14.39
N ASP A 214 23.43 54.01 -13.74
CA ASP A 214 22.54 55.14 -14.06
C ASP A 214 21.03 55.01 -13.79
N THR A 215 20.63 55.41 -12.57
CA THR A 215 19.85 56.67 -12.43
C THR A 215 19.93 57.22 -11.01
N PHE A 216 20.57 58.38 -10.95
CA PHE A 216 20.70 59.32 -9.85
C PHE A 216 19.33 59.91 -9.49
N TRP A 217 18.96 59.98 -8.20
CA TRP A 217 18.35 61.13 -7.48
C TRP A 217 17.81 60.70 -6.09
N GLY A 218 18.30 61.34 -5.02
CA GLY A 218 17.54 61.54 -3.77
C GLY A 218 18.10 60.95 -2.45
N TRP A 219 19.12 61.60 -1.87
CA TRP A 219 19.18 62.13 -0.47
C TRP A 219 18.13 61.59 0.55
N THR A 220 18.36 61.21 1.83
CA THR A 220 19.38 61.47 2.88
C THR A 220 19.14 60.56 4.10
N GLY A 221 20.20 60.33 4.90
CA GLY A 221 20.07 60.36 6.37
C GLY A 221 20.47 59.09 7.12
N GLU A 222 21.66 59.15 7.75
CA GLU A 222 22.00 58.75 9.14
C GLU A 222 21.37 57.45 9.72
N GLU A 223 22.06 56.53 10.41
CA GLU A 223 23.30 56.61 11.18
C GLU A 223 23.79 55.17 11.47
N VAL A 224 25.10 55.03 11.61
CA VAL A 224 25.80 53.81 12.01
C VAL A 224 25.81 53.72 13.54
N SER A 225 25.54 52.55 14.13
CA SER A 225 26.09 52.24 15.45
C SER A 225 26.63 50.81 15.52
N LEU A 226 27.83 50.74 16.09
CA LEU A 226 28.77 49.63 16.11
C LEU A 226 28.52 48.69 17.30
N ILE A 227 28.79 47.42 17.04
CA ILE A 227 29.14 46.26 17.89
C ILE A 227 30.27 46.63 18.91
N PRO A 228 30.65 45.87 19.98
CA PRO A 228 30.02 44.93 20.95
C PRO A 228 30.34 45.39 22.43
N PRO A 229 30.45 44.55 23.50
CA PRO A 229 31.21 43.28 23.66
C PRO A 229 30.37 42.00 23.72
#